data_AF-A0A9E4C1K4-F1
#
_entry.id   AF-A0A9E4C1K4-F1
#
_cell.length_a   1.000
_cell.length_b   1.000
_cell.length_c   1.000
_cell.angle_alpha   90.00
_cell.angle_beta   90.00
_cell.angle_gamma   90.00
#
_symmetry.space_group_name_H-M   'P 1'
#
loop_
_entity.id
_entity.type
_entity.pdbx_description
1 polymer ?
#
loop_
_entity_poly.entity_id
_entity_poly.type
_entity_poly.pdbx_seq_one_letter_code
_entity_poly.pdbx_strand_id
1 'polypeptide(L)' 'MVDAIEGVCRAIEEGEERICPGEFGREALEIAIGLRESHRQGNGRVDLPLADRALRMG' A
#
# COMPACT_ATOMS: atom_id res chain seq x y z
N MET A 1 -16.79 18.21 4.77
CA MET A 1 -15.87 17.04 4.75
C MET A 1 -16.17 16.36 3.44
N VAL A 2 -15.27 16.44 2.46
CA VAL A 2 -15.46 15.74 1.18
C VAL A 2 -15.25 14.26 1.48
N ASP A 3 -16.14 13.39 1.03
CA ASP A 3 -16.01 11.95 1.26
C ASP A 3 -14.74 11.45 0.55
N ALA A 4 -14.04 10.46 1.12
CA ALA A 4 -12.79 9.95 0.55
C ALA A 4 -13.00 9.42 -0.87
N ILE A 5 -14.18 8.85 -1.14
CA ILE A 5 -14.59 8.38 -2.46
C ILE A 5 -14.78 9.55 -3.43
N GLU A 6 -15.51 10.59 -3.02
CA GLU A 6 -15.78 11.77 -3.84
C GLU A 6 -14.48 12.52 -4.21
N GLY A 7 -13.55 12.62 -3.26
CA GLY A 7 -12.24 13.22 -3.50
C GLY A 7 -11.40 12.47 -4.54
N VAL A 8 -11.42 11.14 -4.52
CA VAL A 8 -10.73 10.32 -5.52
C VAL A 8 -11.39 10.44 -6.90
N CYS A 9 -12.74 10.38 -6.98
CA CYS A 9 -13.47 10.55 -8.24
C CYS A 9 -13.11 11.88 -8.91
N ARG A 10 -13.15 12.97 -8.15
CA ARG A 10 -12.83 14.30 -8.66
C ARG A 10 -11.38 14.42 -9.15
N ALA A 11 -10.42 13.87 -8.39
CA ALA A 11 -9.01 13.87 -8.78
C ALA A 11 -8.78 13.16 -10.13
N ILE A 12 -9.50 12.04 -10.36
CA ILE A 12 -9.47 11.33 -11.64
C ILE A 12 -10.06 12.18 -12.77
N GLU A 13 -11.20 12.84 -12.54
CA GLU A 13 -11.86 13.71 -13.53
C GLU A 13 -10.99 14.92 -13.92
N GLU A 14 -10.29 15.51 -12.95
CA GLU A 14 -9.40 16.65 -13.15
C GLU A 14 -8.02 16.23 -13.72
N GLY A 15 -7.72 14.92 -13.77
CA GLY A 15 -6.42 14.40 -14.19
C GLY A 15 -5.30 14.73 -13.21
N GLU A 16 -5.63 14.96 -11.94
CA GLU A 16 -4.70 15.33 -10.88
C GLU A 16 -4.47 14.16 -9.92
N GLU A 17 -3.22 13.95 -9.48
CA GLU A 17 -2.90 12.92 -8.49
C GLU A 17 -2.77 13.54 -7.09
N ARG A 18 -3.89 14.06 -6.57
CA ARG A 18 -3.93 14.81 -5.31
C ARG A 18 -4.35 13.98 -4.09
N ILE A 19 -5.22 12.99 -4.29
CA ILE A 19 -5.78 12.15 -3.23
C ILE A 19 -5.50 10.69 -3.57
N CYS A 20 -4.99 9.93 -2.60
CA CYS A 20 -4.64 8.51 -2.74
C CYS A 20 -3.77 8.22 -3.99
N PRO A 21 -2.60 8.86 -4.14
CA PRO A 21 -1.68 8.54 -5.23
C PRO A 21 -1.32 7.05 -5.24
N GLY A 22 -1.02 6.52 -6.42
CA GLY A 22 -0.74 5.09 -6.61
C GLY A 22 0.44 4.60 -5.78
N GLU A 23 1.38 5.48 -5.44
CA GLU A 23 2.50 5.19 -4.56
C GLU A 23 2.06 4.77 -3.15
N PHE A 24 1.04 5.40 -2.57
CA PHE A 24 0.54 5.00 -1.25
C PHE A 24 -0.07 3.60 -1.28
N GLY A 25 -0.75 3.25 -2.38
CA GLY A 25 -1.24 1.88 -2.59
C GLY A 25 -0.10 0.86 -2.66
N ARG A 26 0.99 1.19 -3.35
CA ARG A 26 2.19 0.33 -3.43
C ARG A 26 2.86 0.17 -2.06
N GLU A 27 3.03 1.27 -1.32
CA GLU A 27 3.62 1.25 0.03
C GLU A 27 2.75 0.46 1.02
N ALA A 28 1.43 0.65 0.97
CA ALA A 28 0.50 -0.11 1.80
C ALA A 28 0.56 -1.61 1.49
N LEU A 29 0.64 -2.00 0.21
CA LEU A 29 0.79 -3.39 -0.20
C LEU A 29 2.12 -3.98 0.29
N GLU A 30 3.23 -3.24 0.18
CA GLU A 30 4.55 -3.62 0.69
C GLU A 30 4.50 -3.92 2.20
N ILE A 31 3.88 -3.01 2.97
CA ILE A 31 3.68 -3.20 4.42
C ILE A 31 2.86 -4.45 4.69
N ALA A 32 1.76 -4.64 3.96
CA ALA A 32 0.91 -5.81 4.15
C ALA A 32 1.69 -7.10 3.90
N ILE A 33 2.48 -7.18 2.81
CA ILE A 33 3.33 -8.35 2.51
C ILE A 33 4.36 -8.55 3.62
N GLY A 34 4.96 -7.47 4.15
CA GLY A 34 5.90 -7.53 5.26
C GLY A 34 5.27 -8.04 6.55
N LEU A 35 4.03 -7.66 6.87
CA LEU A 35 3.28 -8.19 8.01
C LEU A 35 3.04 -9.70 7.87
N ARG A 36 2.66 -10.17 6.67
CA ARG A 36 2.50 -11.59 6.39
C ARG A 36 3.82 -12.35 6.56
N GLU A 37 4.92 -11.77 6.08
CA GLU A 37 6.24 -12.39 6.20
C GLU A 37 6.72 -12.43 7.65
N SER A 38 6.51 -11.34 8.41
CA SER A 38 6.75 -11.30 9.85
C SER A 38 6.01 -12.42 10.57
N HIS A 39 4.71 -12.60 10.28
CA HIS A 39 3.93 -13.69 10.84
C HIS A 39 4.50 -15.07 10.49
N ARG A 40 4.93 -15.29 9.23
CA ARG A 40 5.56 -16.57 8.80
C ARG A 40 6.88 -16.86 9.50
N GLN A 41 7.61 -15.82 9.91
CA GLN A 41 8.87 -15.91 10.65
C GLN A 41 8.68 -15.93 12.18
N GLY A 42 7.45 -16.13 12.67
CA GLY A 42 7.16 -16.17 14.10
C GLY A 42 7.00 -14.80 14.76
N ASN A 43 6.46 -13.82 14.02
CA ASN A 43 6.26 -12.43 14.43
C ASN A 43 7.57 -11.66 14.67
N GLY A 44 8.62 -12.00 13.91
CA GLY A 44 9.91 -11.30 13.93
C GLY A 44 9.85 -9.94 13.22
N ARG A 45 10.80 -9.04 13.54
CA ARG A 45 10.98 -7.79 12.79
C ARG A 45 11.37 -8.10 11.34
N VAL A 46 10.70 -7.47 10.40
CA VAL A 46 11.05 -7.48 8.97
C VAL A 46 11.33 -6.05 8.55
N ASP A 47 12.44 -5.84 7.84
CA ASP A 47 12.81 -4.52 7.33
C ASP A 47 12.14 -4.27 5.97
N LEU A 48 11.73 -3.02 5.74
CA LEU A 48 11.17 -2.55 4.48
C LEU A 48 12.18 -1.63 3.75
N PRO A 49 12.26 -1.66 2.41
CA PRO A 49 11.53 -2.57 1.53
C PRO A 49 12.02 -4.02 1.65
N LEU A 50 11.12 -4.96 1.38
CA LEU A 50 11.38 -6.40 1.40
C LEU A 50 12.48 -6.74 0.39
N ALA A 51 13.46 -7.50 0.86
CA ALA A 51 14.55 -7.99 0.02
C ALA A 51 14.03 -8.94 -1.07
N ASP A 52 13.11 -9.84 -0.72
CA ASP A 52 12.50 -10.77 -1.67
C ASP A 52 11.26 -10.13 -2.35
N ARG A 53 11.43 -9.75 -3.61
CA ARG A 53 10.38 -9.16 -4.45
C ARG A 53 9.42 -10.19 -5.05
N ALA A 54 9.66 -11.49 -4.86
CA ALA A 54 8.73 -12.54 -5.27
C ALA A 54 7.60 -12.77 -4.26
N LEU A 55 7.72 -12.22 -3.03
CA LEU A 55 6.67 -12.30 -2.01
C LEU A 55 5.38 -11.61 -2.46
N ARG A 56 4.23 -12.21 -2.14
CA ARG A 56 2.90 -11.72 -2.53
C ARG A 56 1.90 -11.98 -1.42
N MET A 57 0.81 -11.21 -1.46
CA MET A 57 -0.46 -11.64 -0.87
C MET A 57 -0.96 -12.85 -1.66
N GLY A 58 -1.11 -13.98 -0.96
CA GLY A 58 -1.61 -15.24 -1.51
C GLY A 58 -3.06 -15.46 -1.12
#